data_AF-A0A3B8ZAH1-F1
#
_entry.id   AF-A0A3B8ZAH1-F1
#
_cell.length_a   1.000
_cell.length_b   1.000
_cell.length_c   1.000
_cell.angle_alpha   90.00
_cell.angle_beta   90.00
_cell.angle_gamma   90.00
#
_symmetry.space_group_name_H-M   'P 1'
#
loop_
_entity.id
_entity.type
_entity.pdbx_description
1 polymer ?
#
loop_
_entity_poly.entity_id
_entity_poly.type
_entity_poly.pdbx_seq_one_letter_code
_entity_poly.pdbx_strand_id
1 'polypeptide(L)'
;MLLNQLSLILLGIAFCLNTATATEPQHRILTSDASKKIIAILDERGNVEWQSKTDNLHDLHMLPNGNILFQTNWTEIVELNPTTNETVWRYDSAKRGGNEGKKVEVHAFQRLPSGLTMIAESGPSRIIEVDASGDIR
;
A
#
# COMPACT_ATOMS: atom_id res chain seq x y z
N MET A 1 -84.48 -4.10 4.26
CA MET A 1 -84.02 -3.95 2.87
C MET A 1 -82.84 -3.00 2.87
N LEU A 2 -81.69 -3.52 2.42
CA LEU A 2 -80.50 -2.84 1.89
C LEU A 2 -79.62 -1.95 2.80
N LEU A 3 -78.45 -2.53 3.09
CA LEU A 3 -77.14 -1.91 3.35
C LEU A 3 -76.73 -0.92 2.25
N ASN A 4 -75.88 0.08 2.59
CA ASN A 4 -74.68 0.51 1.83
C ASN A 4 -74.17 1.88 2.35
N GLN A 5 -72.89 2.25 2.48
CA GLN A 5 -71.59 1.57 2.49
C GLN A 5 -70.64 2.45 3.33
N LEU A 6 -69.79 1.82 4.15
CA LEU A 6 -68.65 2.49 4.77
C LEU A 6 -67.64 2.87 3.69
N SER A 7 -67.28 4.15 3.61
CA SER A 7 -66.11 4.61 2.87
C SER A 7 -64.85 4.17 3.61
N LEU A 8 -64.12 3.20 3.07
CA LEU A 8 -62.74 2.92 3.44
C LEU A 8 -61.83 3.47 2.34
N ILE A 9 -61.21 4.62 2.58
CA ILE A 9 -60.11 5.13 1.76
C ILE A 9 -58.85 4.43 2.26
N LEU A 10 -58.41 3.38 1.57
CA LEU A 10 -57.11 2.76 1.80
C LEU A 10 -56.06 3.55 1.00
N LEU A 11 -55.44 4.54 1.65
CA LEU A 11 -54.33 5.31 1.08
C LEU A 11 -53.08 4.42 1.08
N GLY A 12 -52.79 3.78 -0.07
CA GLY A 12 -51.60 2.98 -0.27
C GLY A 12 -50.34 3.86 -0.29
N ILE A 13 -49.62 3.91 0.83
CA ILE A 13 -48.28 4.50 0.88
C ILE A 13 -47.32 3.49 0.26
N ALA A 14 -47.02 3.65 -1.03
CA ALA A 14 -45.90 2.97 -1.66
C ALA A 14 -44.60 3.63 -1.16
N PHE A 15 -44.04 3.09 -0.08
CA PHE A 15 -42.73 3.48 0.41
C PHE A 15 -41.68 2.85 -0.51
N CYS A 16 -41.27 3.56 -1.55
CA CYS A 16 -40.10 3.18 -2.33
C CYS A 16 -38.86 3.34 -1.42
N LEU A 17 -38.43 2.26 -0.77
CA LEU A 17 -37.12 2.20 -0.16
C LEU A 17 -36.08 2.27 -1.28
N ASN A 18 -35.61 3.47 -1.59
CA ASN A 18 -34.33 3.65 -2.27
C ASN A 18 -33.24 3.29 -1.26
N THR A 19 -32.92 2.00 -1.15
CA THR A 19 -31.67 1.60 -0.51
C THR A 19 -30.55 2.03 -1.43
N ALA A 20 -29.95 3.18 -1.14
CA ALA A 20 -28.64 3.50 -1.70
C ALA A 20 -27.69 2.42 -1.19
N THR A 21 -27.38 1.43 -2.02
CA THR A 21 -26.31 0.49 -1.72
C THR A 21 -25.03 1.30 -1.76
N ALA A 22 -24.37 1.48 -0.61
CA ALA A 22 -23.01 1.95 -0.57
C ALA A 22 -22.22 1.09 -1.55
N THR A 23 -21.53 1.71 -2.51
CA THR A 23 -20.66 0.97 -3.42
C THR A 23 -19.62 0.29 -2.55
N GLU A 24 -19.61 -1.05 -2.54
CA GLU A 24 -18.56 -1.83 -1.89
C GLU A 24 -17.21 -1.33 -2.43
N PRO A 25 -16.23 -1.00 -1.57
CA PRO A 25 -14.93 -0.53 -2.03
C PRO A 25 -14.26 -1.61 -2.89
N GLN A 26 -14.13 -1.33 -4.19
CA GLN A 26 -13.52 -2.20 -5.20
C GLN A 26 -12.02 -1.92 -5.34
N HIS A 27 -11.29 -1.85 -4.22
CA HIS A 27 -9.86 -1.56 -4.27
C HIS A 27 -9.04 -2.71 -3.71
N ARG A 28 -8.05 -3.14 -4.49
CA ARG A 28 -6.95 -3.96 -3.98
C ARG A 28 -6.11 -3.13 -3.01
N ILE A 29 -5.69 -3.73 -1.92
CA ILE A 29 -4.93 -3.05 -0.86
C ILE A 29 -3.56 -3.70 -0.73
N LEU A 30 -2.50 -2.91 -0.91
CA LEU A 30 -1.16 -3.28 -0.48
C LEU A 30 -1.01 -2.89 1.00
N THR A 31 -0.63 -3.85 1.84
CA THR A 31 -0.52 -3.66 3.29
C THR A 31 0.62 -4.47 3.89
N SER A 32 0.90 -4.23 5.17
CA SER A 32 1.88 -4.97 5.97
C SER A 32 1.29 -5.40 7.30
N ASP A 33 1.68 -6.58 7.78
CA ASP A 33 1.42 -7.04 9.14
C ASP A 33 2.77 -7.20 9.85
N ALA A 34 3.10 -6.23 10.70
CA ALA A 34 4.37 -6.18 11.43
C ALA A 34 4.53 -7.34 12.44
N SER A 35 3.42 -7.83 13.00
CA SER A 35 3.44 -8.97 13.94
C SER A 35 3.76 -10.27 13.22
N LYS A 36 3.22 -10.44 12.00
CA LYS A 36 3.49 -11.62 11.16
C LYS A 36 4.72 -11.49 10.29
N LYS A 37 5.32 -10.29 10.22
CA LYS A 37 6.50 -10.01 9.40
C LYS A 37 6.23 -10.30 7.92
N ILE A 38 5.10 -9.81 7.41
CA ILE A 38 4.71 -9.94 6.01
C ILE A 38 4.26 -8.61 5.39
N ILE A 39 4.40 -8.53 4.07
CA ILE A 39 3.62 -7.63 3.22
C ILE A 39 2.64 -8.46 2.39
N ALA A 40 1.47 -7.92 2.09
CA ALA A 40 0.42 -8.63 1.37
C ALA A 40 -0.35 -7.71 0.43
N ILE A 41 -0.86 -8.28 -0.65
CA ILE A 41 -1.91 -7.66 -1.46
C ILE A 41 -3.22 -8.38 -1.15
N LEU A 42 -4.21 -7.60 -0.73
CA LEU A 42 -5.56 -8.05 -0.48
C LEU A 42 -6.43 -7.71 -1.70
N ASP A 43 -7.30 -8.64 -2.11
CA ASP A 43 -8.35 -8.36 -3.07
C ASP A 43 -9.43 -7.44 -2.47
N GLU A 44 -10.40 -7.06 -3.29
CA GLU A 44 -11.53 -6.19 -2.91
C GLU A 44 -12.42 -6.78 -1.80
N ARG A 45 -12.32 -8.09 -1.55
CA ARG A 45 -13.06 -8.82 -0.51
C ARG A 45 -12.21 -9.06 0.73
N GLY A 46 -10.96 -8.59 0.75
CA GLY A 46 -10.02 -8.78 1.84
C GLY A 46 -9.30 -10.14 1.83
N ASN A 47 -9.44 -10.95 0.78
CA ASN A 47 -8.67 -12.19 0.65
C ASN A 47 -7.22 -11.87 0.27
N VAL A 48 -6.28 -12.67 0.77
CA VAL A 48 -4.87 -12.54 0.38
C VAL A 48 -4.67 -13.09 -1.04
N GLU A 49 -4.34 -12.22 -1.99
CA GLU A 49 -3.96 -12.62 -3.35
C GLU A 49 -2.48 -13.01 -3.44
N TRP A 50 -1.66 -12.30 -2.69
CA TRP A 50 -0.20 -12.47 -2.68
C TRP A 50 0.36 -12.00 -1.34
N GLN A 51 1.46 -12.62 -0.90
CA GLN A 51 2.21 -12.17 0.26
C GLN A 51 3.69 -12.51 0.13
N SER A 52 4.53 -11.74 0.80
CA SER A 52 5.95 -12.03 0.98
C SER A 52 6.40 -11.71 2.40
N LYS A 53 7.50 -12.33 2.82
CA LYS A 53 8.14 -12.02 4.10
C LYS A 53 8.77 -10.63 4.05
N THR A 54 8.69 -9.93 5.16
CA THR A 54 9.43 -8.70 5.42
C THR A 54 10.04 -8.75 6.82
N ASP A 55 10.73 -7.70 7.23
CA ASP A 55 11.10 -7.49 8.63
C ASP A 55 10.60 -6.14 9.14
N ASN A 56 11.47 -5.28 9.63
CA ASN A 56 11.11 -3.96 10.12
C ASN A 56 10.75 -3.08 8.93
N LEU A 57 9.53 -2.53 8.95
CA LEU A 57 8.94 -1.76 7.85
C LEU A 57 8.29 -0.48 8.35
N HIS A 58 8.66 0.66 7.77
CA HIS A 58 7.97 1.93 7.95
C HIS A 58 7.07 2.29 6.76
N ASP A 59 7.47 1.92 5.55
CA ASP A 59 6.80 2.35 4.34
C ASP A 59 6.81 1.25 3.26
N LEU A 60 5.85 1.29 2.34
CA LEU A 60 5.79 0.47 1.14
C LEU A 60 4.90 1.12 0.08
N HIS A 61 5.30 0.97 -1.18
CA HIS A 61 4.62 1.59 -2.32
C HIS A 61 4.39 0.56 -3.43
N MET A 62 3.18 0.58 -3.99
CA MET A 62 2.93 -0.05 -5.29
C MET A 62 3.40 0.91 -6.38
N LEU A 63 4.35 0.49 -7.21
CA LEU A 63 4.87 1.30 -8.31
C LEU A 63 3.95 1.19 -9.55
N PRO A 64 3.99 2.15 -10.49
CA PRO A 64 3.17 2.12 -11.70
C PRO A 64 3.35 0.88 -12.59
N ASN A 65 4.51 0.21 -12.51
CA ASN A 65 4.80 -1.04 -13.23
C ASN A 65 4.26 -2.29 -12.52
N GLY A 66 3.61 -2.15 -11.36
CA GLY A 66 3.09 -3.24 -10.54
C GLY A 66 4.12 -3.88 -9.61
N ASN A 67 5.37 -3.40 -9.60
CA ASN A 67 6.35 -3.82 -8.60
C ASN A 67 6.08 -3.16 -7.26
N ILE A 68 6.63 -3.75 -6.20
CA ILE A 68 6.48 -3.25 -4.83
C ILE A 68 7.83 -2.72 -4.36
N LEU A 69 7.87 -1.44 -3.98
CA LEU A 69 9.01 -0.81 -3.33
C LEU A 69 8.79 -0.85 -1.82
N PHE A 70 9.66 -1.53 -1.07
CA PHE A 70 9.52 -1.66 0.37
C PHE A 70 10.87 -1.86 1.05
N GLN A 71 10.92 -1.72 2.37
CA GLN A 71 12.13 -2.02 3.15
C GLN A 71 12.12 -3.44 3.70
N THR A 72 13.28 -4.10 3.68
CA THR A 72 13.49 -5.46 4.22
C THR A 72 14.10 -5.45 5.61
N ASN A 73 14.64 -4.32 6.05
CA ASN A 73 15.13 -4.04 7.39
C ASN A 73 15.23 -2.51 7.58
N TRP A 74 15.91 -2.04 8.63
CA TRP A 74 16.02 -0.60 8.91
C TRP A 74 16.82 0.21 7.88
N THR A 75 17.61 -0.41 7.01
CA THR A 75 18.53 0.31 6.09
C THR A 75 18.38 -0.06 4.64
N GLU A 76 17.75 -1.21 4.35
CA GLU A 76 17.65 -1.75 3.00
C GLU A 76 16.25 -1.58 2.41
N ILE A 77 16.21 -0.98 1.22
CA ILE A 77 15.03 -0.84 0.37
C ILE A 77 15.20 -1.76 -0.85
N VAL A 78 14.12 -2.42 -1.25
CA VAL A 78 14.07 -3.29 -2.42
C VAL A 78 12.88 -2.95 -3.31
N GLU A 79 13.03 -3.14 -4.61
CA GLU A 79 11.93 -3.24 -5.56
C GLU A 79 11.73 -4.72 -5.92
N LEU A 80 10.55 -5.26 -5.68
CA LEU A 80 10.21 -6.66 -5.93
C LEU A 80 9.11 -6.76 -6.98
N ASN A 81 9.27 -7.69 -7.92
CA ASN A 81 8.22 -8.10 -8.83
C ASN A 81 7.33 -9.16 -8.15
N PRO A 82 6.05 -8.87 -7.83
CA PRO A 82 5.20 -9.82 -7.12
C PRO A 82 4.75 -11.01 -7.97
N THR A 83 4.85 -10.94 -9.30
CA THR A 83 4.54 -12.07 -10.19
C THR A 83 5.65 -13.12 -10.17
N THR A 84 6.91 -12.72 -10.14
CA THR A 84 8.06 -13.64 -10.13
C THR A 84 8.67 -13.86 -8.74
N ASN A 85 8.33 -13.00 -7.76
CA ASN A 85 8.98 -12.87 -6.45
C ASN A 85 10.47 -12.51 -6.52
N GLU A 86 10.93 -11.93 -7.62
CA GLU A 86 12.31 -11.51 -7.79
C GLU A 86 12.52 -10.07 -7.33
N THR A 87 13.62 -9.83 -6.61
CA THR A 87 14.10 -8.47 -6.34
C THR A 87 14.79 -7.94 -7.60
N VAL A 88 14.26 -6.87 -8.19
CA VAL A 88 14.78 -6.26 -9.42
C VAL A 88 15.63 -5.02 -9.16
N TRP A 89 15.56 -4.45 -7.96
CA TRP A 89 16.44 -3.36 -7.52
C TRP A 89 16.62 -3.41 -5.99
N ARG A 90 17.77 -2.94 -5.51
CA ARG A 90 18.13 -2.94 -4.09
C ARG A 90 19.06 -1.78 -3.77
N TYR A 91 18.84 -1.14 -2.63
CA TYR A 91 19.74 -0.14 -2.06
C TYR A 91 19.82 -0.31 -0.54
N ASP A 92 21.05 -0.32 -0.02
CA ASP A 92 21.32 -0.42 1.42
C ASP A 92 22.03 0.85 1.90
N SER A 93 21.30 1.71 2.62
CA SER A 93 21.80 2.96 3.17
C SER A 93 22.96 2.78 4.15
N ALA A 94 23.15 1.61 4.75
CA ALA A 94 24.29 1.36 5.63
C ALA A 94 25.61 1.12 4.87
N LYS A 95 25.52 0.72 3.58
CA LYS A 95 26.66 0.31 2.74
C LYS A 95 26.92 1.26 1.57
N ARG A 96 26.16 2.34 1.46
CA ARG A 96 26.23 3.30 0.34
C ARG A 96 26.14 4.73 0.86
N GLY A 97 26.44 5.68 -0.01
CA GLY A 97 26.32 7.10 0.29
C GLY A 97 27.28 7.63 1.37
N GLY A 98 28.39 6.93 1.62
CA GLY A 98 29.38 7.31 2.63
C GLY A 98 28.91 7.09 4.07
N ASN A 99 28.09 6.06 4.28
CA ASN A 99 27.52 5.70 5.58
C ASN A 99 28.26 4.55 6.30
N GLU A 100 29.37 4.08 5.76
CA GLU A 100 30.15 3.00 6.35
C GLU A 100 30.52 3.33 7.81
N GLY A 101 30.16 2.42 8.73
CA GLY A 101 30.42 2.57 10.16
C GLY A 101 29.50 3.55 10.90
N LYS A 102 28.51 4.17 10.21
CA LYS A 102 27.51 5.03 10.84
C LYS A 102 26.25 4.25 11.19
N LYS A 103 25.57 4.66 12.26
CA LYS A 103 24.20 4.20 12.52
C LYS A 103 23.27 4.92 11.56
N VAL A 104 22.55 4.17 10.72
CA VAL A 104 21.57 4.69 9.77
C VAL A 104 20.26 3.94 9.95
N GLU A 105 19.15 4.64 9.80
CA GLU A 105 17.81 4.07 9.68
C GLU A 105 17.07 4.83 8.56
N VAL A 106 16.28 4.12 7.76
CA VAL A 106 15.43 4.69 6.71
C VAL A 106 14.00 4.73 7.25
N HIS A 107 13.40 5.93 7.23
CA HIS A 107 12.04 6.13 7.75
C HIS A 107 11.02 6.51 6.68
N ALA A 108 11.48 6.94 5.49
CA ALA A 108 10.62 7.20 4.34
C ALA A 108 11.42 7.03 3.04
N PHE A 109 10.74 6.59 1.98
CA PHE A 109 11.32 6.52 0.64
C PHE A 109 10.21 6.52 -0.41
N GLN A 110 10.51 7.01 -1.60
CA GLN A 110 9.54 7.08 -2.69
C GLN A 110 10.24 7.06 -4.05
N ARG A 111 9.71 6.27 -5.00
CA ARG A 111 10.08 6.41 -6.42
C ARG A 111 9.47 7.70 -6.97
N LEU A 112 10.31 8.59 -7.47
CA LEU A 112 9.93 9.86 -8.07
C LEU A 112 9.53 9.68 -9.56
N PRO A 113 8.76 10.61 -10.16
CA PRO A 113 8.43 10.57 -11.58
C PRO A 113 9.65 10.57 -12.51
N SER A 114 10.80 11.09 -12.05
CA SER A 114 12.08 11.05 -12.77
C SER A 114 12.69 9.65 -12.87
N GLY A 115 12.20 8.69 -12.11
CA GLY A 115 12.80 7.36 -11.94
C GLY A 115 13.83 7.27 -10.81
N LEU A 116 14.23 8.40 -10.22
CA LEU A 116 15.05 8.42 -9.01
C LEU A 116 14.24 7.95 -7.80
N THR A 117 14.92 7.41 -6.80
CA THR A 117 14.32 7.02 -5.51
C THR A 117 14.77 8.02 -4.45
N MET A 118 13.82 8.80 -3.92
CA MET A 118 14.05 9.64 -2.75
C MET A 118 14.14 8.76 -1.51
N ILE A 119 15.10 9.00 -0.64
CA ILE A 119 15.32 8.26 0.61
C ILE A 119 15.61 9.24 1.74
N ALA A 120 14.86 9.15 2.83
CA ALA A 120 15.12 9.87 4.07
C ALA A 120 15.97 9.01 5.02
N GLU A 121 17.25 9.40 5.19
CA GLU A 121 18.22 8.71 6.03
C GLU A 121 18.35 9.39 7.40
N SER A 122 17.80 8.74 8.43
CA SER A 122 18.03 9.06 9.84
C SER A 122 19.43 8.59 10.25
N GLY A 123 20.14 9.39 11.05
CA GLY A 123 21.56 9.19 11.36
C GLY A 123 22.43 10.27 10.72
N PRO A 124 22.66 10.24 9.39
CA PRO A 124 23.31 11.33 8.67
C PRO A 124 22.40 12.56 8.49
N SER A 125 21.11 12.45 8.85
CA SER A 125 20.14 13.56 8.85
C SER A 125 19.98 14.24 7.49
N ARG A 126 19.69 13.45 6.47
CA ARG A 126 19.57 13.95 5.08
C ARG A 126 18.48 13.24 4.29
N ILE A 127 18.06 13.88 3.21
CA ILE A 127 17.28 13.29 2.14
C ILE A 127 18.18 13.22 0.92
N ILE A 128 18.20 12.06 0.26
CA ILE A 128 19.00 11.82 -0.95
C ILE A 128 18.09 11.34 -2.09
N GLU A 129 18.50 11.57 -3.32
CA GLU A 129 17.90 10.97 -4.51
C GLU A 129 18.89 9.98 -5.12
N VAL A 130 18.44 8.75 -5.33
CA VAL A 130 19.27 7.63 -5.76
C VAL A 130 18.77 7.10 -7.10
N ASP A 131 19.68 6.90 -8.04
CA ASP A 131 19.34 6.33 -9.35
C ASP A 131 19.26 4.78 -9.35
N ALA A 132 19.04 4.21 -10.54
CA ALA A 132 18.94 2.77 -10.71
C ALA A 132 20.27 2.01 -10.47
N SER A 133 21.45 2.64 -10.66
CA SER A 133 22.75 2.05 -10.31
C SER A 133 23.05 2.13 -8.81
N GLY A 134 22.26 2.92 -8.09
CA GLY A 134 22.40 3.15 -6.66
C GLY A 134 23.39 4.26 -6.33
N ASP A 135 23.57 5.22 -7.25
CA ASP A 135 24.37 6.42 -7.08
C ASP A 135 23.49 7.59 -6.64
N ILE A 136 24.02 8.44 -5.75
CA ILE A 136 23.34 9.65 -5.28
C ILE A 136 23.50 10.75 -6.33
N ARG A 137 22.41 11.47 -6.63
CA ARG A 137 22.34 12.55 -7.62
C ARG A 137 22.16 13.93 -7.01
#